data_AF-A0A662ST17-F1
#
_entry.id   AF-A0A662ST17-F1
#
_cell.length_a   1.000
_cell.length_b   1.000
_cell.length_c   1.000
_cell.angle_alpha   90.00
_cell.angle_beta   90.00
_cell.angle_gamma   90.00
#
_symmetry.space_group_name_H-M   'P 1'
#
loop_
_entity.id
_entity.type
_entity.pdbx_description
1 polymer ?
#
loop_
_entity_poly.entity_id
_entity_poly.type
_entity_poly.pdbx_seq_one_letter_code
_entity_poly.pdbx_strand_id
1 'polypeptide(L)'
;MGKLLLEVIASVAFAFFVMCPRIAGMCAVLAKTGGLNPYLVALVGTLIASPLMALMVYLTVNFGVHAAIIAAVLTDVVAALAMGTFTVKAAVEILVIAAFIWIGVLAAKWISSLISV
;
A
#
# COMPACT_ATOMS: atom_id res chain seq x y z
N MET A 1 -21.18 5.55 24.18
CA MET A 1 -20.32 5.95 23.04
C MET A 1 -20.88 5.28 21.79
N GLY A 2 -21.47 6.05 20.86
CA GLY A 2 -22.20 5.47 19.71
C GLY A 2 -21.27 4.81 18.69
N LYS A 3 -21.73 3.76 18.00
CA LYS A 3 -20.97 3.03 16.97
C LYS A 3 -20.35 3.96 15.91
N LEU A 4 -21.09 5.00 15.49
CA LEU A 4 -20.63 6.01 14.53
C LEU A 4 -19.36 6.74 14.98
N LEU A 5 -19.26 7.09 16.27
CA LEU A 5 -18.08 7.77 16.80
C LEU A 5 -16.86 6.85 16.78
N LEU A 6 -17.06 5.56 17.05
CA LEU A 6 -16.01 4.54 17.04
C LEU A 6 -15.49 4.28 15.63
N GLU A 7 -16.38 4.25 14.63
CA GLU A 7 -16.02 4.13 13.22
C GLU A 7 -15.23 5.34 12.71
N VAL A 8 -15.60 6.56 13.13
CA VAL A 8 -14.86 7.78 12.78
C VAL A 8 -13.47 7.77 13.42
N ILE A 9 -13.35 7.35 14.68
CA ILE A 9 -12.03 7.24 15.34
C ILE A 9 -11.17 6.18 14.63
N ALA A 10 -11.76 5.04 14.26
CA ALA A 10 -11.06 3.98 13.55
C ALA A 10 -10.60 4.42 12.14
N SER A 11 -11.42 5.19 11.42
CA SER A 11 -11.05 5.68 10.09
C SER A 11 -9.93 6.74 10.16
N VAL A 12 -9.95 7.61 11.16
CA VAL A 12 -8.86 8.56 11.42
C VAL A 12 -7.57 7.82 11.77
N ALA A 13 -7.62 6.80 12.64
CA ALA A 13 -6.46 5.98 12.97
C ALA A 13 -5.93 5.22 11.74
N PHE A 14 -6.82 4.69 10.90
CA PHE A 14 -6.45 4.01 9.66
C PHE A 14 -5.73 4.94 8.68
N ALA A 15 -6.11 6.22 8.61
CA ALA A 15 -5.43 7.20 7.75
C ALA A 15 -3.93 7.34 8.10
N PHE A 16 -3.56 7.21 9.38
CA PHE A 16 -2.14 7.21 9.78
C PHE A 16 -1.39 5.94 9.34
N PHE A 17 -2.07 4.80 9.23
CA PHE A 17 -1.45 3.57 8.67
C PHE A 17 -1.22 3.65 7.16
N VAL A 18 -2.01 4.47 6.44
CA VAL A 18 -1.85 4.67 4.98
C VAL A 18 -0.62 5.54 4.65
N MET A 19 -0.16 6.37 5.60
CA MET A 19 1.04 7.20 5.47
C MET A 19 2.30 6.33 5.42
N CYS A 20 2.66 5.85 4.23
CA CYS A 20 3.85 5.03 4.03
C CYS A 20 4.93 5.82 3.25
N PRO A 21 6.19 5.81 3.73
CA PRO A 21 7.29 6.57 3.11
C PRO A 21 7.55 6.14 1.66
N ARG A 22 7.14 4.92 1.27
CA ARG A 22 7.20 4.41 -0.11
C ARG A 22 6.43 5.30 -1.10
N ILE A 23 5.20 5.69 -0.77
CA ILE A 23 4.35 6.50 -1.68
C ILE A 23 4.99 7.88 -1.88
N ALA A 24 5.49 8.48 -0.80
CA ALA A 24 6.19 9.77 -0.87
C ALA A 24 7.48 9.68 -1.72
N GLY A 25 8.27 8.62 -1.55
CA GLY A 25 9.48 8.38 -2.33
C GLY A 25 9.20 8.20 -3.83
N MET A 26 8.21 7.39 -4.17
CA MET A 26 7.77 7.19 -5.56
C MET A 26 7.25 8.49 -6.18
N CYS A 27 6.44 9.28 -5.47
CA CYS A 27 5.96 10.57 -5.96
C CYS A 27 7.11 11.56 -6.23
N ALA A 28 8.14 11.56 -5.37
CA ALA A 28 9.32 12.41 -5.56
C ALA A 28 10.14 11.98 -6.79
N VAL A 29 10.32 10.68 -7.02
CA VAL A 29 11.00 10.15 -8.21
C VAL A 29 10.20 10.46 -9.48
N LEU A 30 8.88 10.26 -9.46
CA LEU A 30 7.99 10.58 -10.58
C LEU A 30 8.02 12.07 -10.93
N ALA A 31 7.89 12.93 -9.92
CA ALA A 31 7.96 14.38 -10.09
C ALA A 31 9.30 14.82 -10.69
N LYS A 32 10.40 14.22 -10.25
CA LYS A 32 11.74 14.54 -10.75
C LYS A 32 11.96 14.08 -12.20
N THR A 33 11.37 12.95 -12.59
CA THR A 33 11.53 12.37 -13.93
C THR A 33 10.58 13.03 -14.94
N GLY A 34 9.38 13.44 -14.51
CA GLY A 34 8.35 14.05 -15.37
C GLY A 34 8.26 15.58 -15.31
N GLY A 35 9.03 16.26 -14.46
CA GLY A 35 8.89 17.71 -14.22
C GLY A 35 7.54 18.11 -13.61
N LEU A 36 6.85 17.16 -12.97
CA LEU A 36 5.50 17.33 -12.43
C LEU A 36 5.56 17.81 -10.97
N ASN A 37 4.49 18.47 -10.51
CA ASN A 37 4.39 18.86 -9.10
C ASN A 37 4.11 17.61 -8.22
N PRO A 38 5.03 17.22 -7.31
CA PRO A 38 4.89 16.00 -6.49
C PRO A 38 3.66 16.04 -5.57
N TYR A 39 3.28 17.22 -5.08
CA TYR A 39 2.13 17.38 -4.21
C TYR A 39 0.82 17.11 -4.95
N LEU A 40 0.73 17.54 -6.22
CA LEU A 40 -0.46 17.30 -7.03
C LEU A 40 -0.63 15.82 -7.37
N VAL A 41 0.47 15.15 -7.73
CA VAL A 41 0.49 13.71 -8.00
C VAL A 41 0.10 12.91 -6.76
N ALA A 42 0.62 13.27 -5.58
CA ALA A 42 0.28 12.61 -4.34
C ALA A 42 -1.21 12.81 -3.98
N LEU A 43 -1.74 14.02 -4.13
CA LEU A 43 -3.11 14.35 -3.70
C LEU A 43 -4.17 13.75 -4.65
N VAL A 44 -3.97 13.87 -5.95
CA VAL A 44 -4.88 13.26 -6.95
C VAL A 44 -4.73 11.74 -6.95
N GLY A 45 -3.50 11.24 -6.85
CA GLY A 45 -3.21 9.81 -6.79
C GLY A 45 -3.83 9.13 -5.56
N THR A 46 -3.79 9.76 -4.39
CA THR A 46 -4.39 9.23 -3.16
C THR A 46 -5.93 9.24 -3.21
N LEU A 47 -6.55 10.25 -3.82
CA LEU A 47 -7.99 10.26 -4.07
C LEU A 47 -8.42 9.08 -4.94
N ILE A 48 -7.66 8.78 -5.99
CA ILE A 48 -7.91 7.62 -6.87
C ILE A 48 -7.58 6.30 -6.16
N ALA A 49 -6.59 6.28 -5.27
CA ALA A 49 -6.20 5.09 -4.51
C ALA A 49 -7.19 4.72 -3.40
N SER A 50 -7.97 5.67 -2.87
CA SER A 50 -8.96 5.45 -1.83
C SER A 50 -9.93 4.28 -2.12
N PRO A 51 -10.59 4.19 -3.29
CA PRO A 51 -11.43 3.03 -3.62
C PRO A 51 -10.62 1.72 -3.78
N LEU A 52 -9.38 1.80 -4.26
CA LEU A 52 -8.50 0.62 -4.37
C LEU A 52 -8.11 0.07 -2.99
N MET A 53 -7.96 0.94 -2.00
CA MET A 53 -7.74 0.56 -0.60
C MET A 53 -8.93 -0.23 -0.05
N ALA A 54 -10.16 0.22 -0.32
CA ALA A 54 -11.36 -0.52 0.05
C ALA A 54 -11.42 -1.91 -0.63
N LEU A 55 -11.02 -2.00 -1.90
CA LEU A 55 -10.91 -3.27 -2.63
C LEU A 55 -9.90 -4.22 -1.98
N MET A 56 -8.73 -3.72 -1.56
CA MET A 56 -7.73 -4.53 -0.86
C MET A 56 -8.21 -5.04 0.50
N VAL A 57 -8.93 -4.20 1.26
CA VAL A 57 -9.57 -4.65 2.51
C VAL A 57 -10.60 -5.74 2.22
N TYR A 58 -11.44 -5.56 1.19
CA TYR A 58 -12.42 -6.56 0.78
C TYR A 58 -11.76 -7.88 0.39
N LEU A 59 -10.66 -7.85 -0.37
CA LEU A 59 -9.89 -9.04 -0.72
C LEU A 59 -9.30 -9.73 0.51
N THR A 60 -8.72 -8.94 1.43
CA THR A 60 -8.10 -9.47 2.64
C THR A 60 -9.11 -10.14 3.56
N VAL A 61 -10.31 -9.56 3.69
CA VAL A 61 -11.37 -10.09 4.55
C VAL A 61 -12.02 -11.34 3.96
N ASN A 62 -12.28 -11.37 2.65
CA ASN A 62 -13.04 -12.47 2.02
C ASN A 62 -12.15 -13.60 1.49
N PHE A 63 -10.96 -13.29 0.97
CA PHE A 63 -10.06 -14.25 0.33
C PHE A 63 -8.74 -14.47 1.09
N GLY A 64 -8.57 -13.77 2.21
CA GLY A 64 -7.40 -13.88 3.07
C GLY A 64 -6.17 -13.14 2.53
N VAL A 65 -5.09 -13.23 3.30
CA VAL A 65 -3.85 -12.46 3.09
C VAL A 65 -3.18 -12.82 1.76
N HIS A 66 -3.26 -14.07 1.31
CA HIS A 66 -2.56 -14.52 0.10
C HIS A 66 -3.16 -13.89 -1.16
N ALA A 67 -4.49 -13.77 -1.24
CA ALA A 67 -5.17 -13.11 -2.35
C ALA A 67 -4.86 -11.61 -2.39
N ALA A 68 -4.82 -10.96 -1.23
CA ALA A 68 -4.45 -9.55 -1.13
C ALA A 68 -3.02 -9.29 -1.65
N ILE A 69 -2.08 -10.18 -1.34
CA ILE A 69 -0.69 -10.04 -1.82
C ILE A 69 -0.59 -10.23 -3.32
N ILE A 70 -1.27 -11.25 -3.89
CA ILE A 70 -1.29 -11.47 -5.34
C ILE A 70 -1.88 -10.26 -6.06
N ALA A 71 -3.00 -9.73 -5.57
CA ALA A 71 -3.62 -8.54 -6.13
C ALA A 71 -2.71 -7.31 -6.01
N ALA A 72 -2.01 -7.14 -4.88
CA ALA A 72 -1.07 -6.04 -4.69
C ALA A 72 0.09 -6.08 -5.70
N VAL A 73 0.68 -7.26 -5.92
CA VAL A 73 1.73 -7.45 -6.93
C VAL A 73 1.20 -7.15 -8.33
N LEU A 74 -0.01 -7.62 -8.67
CA LEU A 74 -0.67 -7.32 -9.94
C LEU A 74 -0.87 -5.81 -10.15
N THR A 75 -1.37 -5.10 -9.14
CA THR A 75 -1.57 -3.64 -9.22
C THR A 75 -0.24 -2.90 -9.35
N ASP A 76 0.83 -3.36 -8.70
CA ASP A 76 2.16 -2.77 -8.83
C ASP A 76 2.74 -2.98 -10.24
N VAL A 77 2.52 -4.15 -10.86
CA VAL A 77 2.92 -4.42 -12.26
C VAL A 77 2.14 -3.55 -13.24
N VAL A 78 0.82 -3.41 -13.05
CA VAL A 78 -0.01 -2.53 -13.88
C VAL A 78 0.42 -1.07 -13.76
N ALA A 79 0.72 -0.60 -12.55
CA ALA A 79 1.23 0.75 -12.31
C ALA A 79 2.60 0.97 -12.99
N ALA A 80 3.51 0.01 -12.88
CA ALA A 80 4.82 0.07 -13.55
C ALA A 80 4.68 0.11 -15.08
N LEU A 81 3.71 -0.63 -15.63
CA LEU A 81 3.41 -0.62 -17.07
C LEU A 81 2.84 0.73 -17.50
N ALA A 82 1.89 1.28 -16.74
CA ALA A 82 1.25 2.56 -17.02
C ALA A 82 2.23 3.75 -16.97
N MET A 83 3.25 3.67 -16.10
CA MET A 83 4.30 4.70 -16.03
C MET A 83 5.35 4.58 -17.14
N GLY A 84 5.34 3.51 -17.95
CA GLY A 84 6.34 3.28 -19.01
C GLY A 84 7.77 3.10 -18.50
N THR A 85 7.98 3.10 -17.19
CA THR A 85 9.28 2.97 -16.50
C THR A 85 9.56 1.51 -16.16
N PHE A 86 9.39 0.59 -17.11
CA PHE A 86 9.82 -0.80 -16.98
C PHE A 86 11.35 -0.86 -17.03
N THR A 87 11.98 -0.37 -15.97
CA THR A 87 13.42 -0.49 -15.75
C THR A 87 13.66 -1.65 -14.79
N VAL A 88 14.71 -2.44 -15.05
CA VAL A 88 15.03 -3.63 -14.25
C VAL A 88 15.23 -3.25 -12.77
N LYS A 89 15.75 -2.05 -12.48
CA LYS A 89 15.86 -1.53 -11.10
C LYS A 89 14.51 -1.41 -10.38
N ALA A 90 13.50 -0.84 -11.03
CA ALA A 90 12.18 -0.67 -10.42
C ALA A 90 11.51 -2.02 -10.15
N ALA A 91 11.67 -2.99 -11.05
CA ALA A 91 11.20 -4.35 -10.84
C ALA A 91 11.89 -5.01 -9.63
N VAL A 92 13.21 -4.85 -9.49
CA VAL A 92 13.95 -5.35 -8.32
C VAL A 92 13.50 -4.67 -7.03
N GLU A 93 13.32 -3.35 -7.03
CA GLU A 93 12.81 -2.63 -5.85
C GLU A 93 11.42 -3.14 -5.43
N ILE A 94 10.50 -3.32 -6.37
CA ILE A 94 9.15 -3.87 -6.10
C ILE A 94 9.27 -5.27 -5.50
N LEU A 95 10.13 -6.13 -6.05
CA LEU A 95 10.32 -7.50 -5.59
C LEU A 95 10.90 -7.56 -4.18
N VAL A 96 11.90 -6.73 -3.88
CA VAL A 96 12.51 -6.62 -2.55
C VAL A 96 11.48 -6.12 -1.51
N ILE A 97 10.68 -5.11 -1.86
CA ILE A 97 9.63 -4.59 -0.97
C ILE A 97 8.57 -5.66 -0.71
N ALA A 98 8.11 -6.37 -1.75
CA ALA A 98 7.14 -7.44 -1.61
C ALA A 98 7.66 -8.56 -0.70
N ALA A 99 8.93 -8.96 -0.85
CA ALA A 99 9.57 -9.93 0.02
C ALA A 99 9.65 -9.44 1.48
N PHE A 100 9.99 -8.16 1.69
CA PHE A 100 10.07 -7.57 3.03
C PHE A 100 8.71 -7.53 3.73
N ILE A 101 7.64 -7.18 3.00
CA ILE A 101 6.27 -7.20 3.51
C ILE A 101 5.85 -8.63 3.84
N TRP A 102 6.16 -9.60 2.98
CA TRP A 102 5.84 -11.01 3.23
C TRP A 102 6.50 -11.52 4.52
N ILE A 103 7.81 -11.27 4.66
CA ILE A 103 8.57 -11.62 5.86
C ILE A 103 8.02 -10.90 7.08
N GLY A 104 7.73 -9.60 6.98
CA GLY A 104 7.16 -8.80 8.05
C GLY A 104 5.82 -9.33 8.54
N VAL A 105 4.92 -9.73 7.63
CA VAL A 105 3.63 -10.35 7.97
C VAL A 105 3.82 -11.70 8.65
N LEU A 106 4.75 -12.53 8.16
CA LEU A 106 5.07 -13.82 8.77
C LEU A 106 5.63 -13.64 10.19
N ALA A 107 6.58 -12.72 10.35
CA ALA A 107 7.21 -12.38 11.63
C ALA A 107 6.17 -11.81 12.61
N ALA A 108 5.31 -10.90 12.15
CA ALA A 108 4.24 -10.34 12.97
C ALA A 108 3.28 -11.44 13.47
N LYS A 109 2.92 -12.40 12.62
CA LYS A 109 2.06 -13.53 13.00
C LYS A 109 2.75 -14.42 14.05
N TRP A 110 4.04 -14.70 13.88
CA TRP A 110 4.84 -15.49 14.83
C TRP A 110 4.99 -14.79 16.18
N ILE A 111 5.38 -13.52 16.19
CA ILE A 111 5.59 -12.74 17.41
C ILE A 111 4.27 -12.53 18.14
N SER A 112 3.18 -12.22 17.42
CA SER A 112 1.86 -12.07 18.03
C SER A 112 1.36 -13.37 18.66
N SER A 113 1.71 -14.53 18.08
CA SER A 113 1.43 -15.84 18.67
C SER A 113 2.30 -16.17 19.89
N LEU A 114 3.45 -15.53 20.05
CA LEU A 114 4.34 -15.70 21.19
C LEU A 114 3.95 -14.78 22.36
N ILE A 115 3.37 -13.62 22.04
CA ILE A 115 2.99 -12.57 23.00
C ILE A 115 1.53 -12.67 23.46
N SER A 116 0.73 -13.60 22.90
CA SER A 116 -0.62 -13.89 23.39
C SER A 116 -0.56 -14.54 24.78
N VAL A 117 -0.35 -13.69 25.78
CA VAL A 117 -0.69 -13.87 27.20
C VAL A 117 -2.17 -13.54 27.38
#